data_AF-A0A5E4CF91-F1
#
_entry.id   AF-A0A5E4CF91-F1
#
_cell.length_a   1.000
_cell.length_b   1.000
_cell.length_c   1.000
_cell.angle_alpha   90.00
_cell.angle_beta   90.00
_cell.angle_gamma   90.00
#
_symmetry.space_group_name_H-M   'P 1'
#
loop_
_entity.id
_entity.type
_entity.pdbx_description
1 polymer ?
#
loop_
_entity_poly.entity_id
_entity_poly.type
_entity_poly.pdbx_seq_one_letter_code
_entity_poly.pdbx_strand_id
1 'polypeptide(L)'
;MRHSSLWLVLGTAPDPVTITSCVSTSGGYGVILTWSCPSGGYEAFEWEVGGQRGSQDGSSCGKDVSVLGLGPAQSYPATVTTISNGMRASSVPETCSTESAGVIAGAIVGVLLFLILVGLLIFFLKKRNKKHQEKAVPRDLVFGFPEDILAQDFADHVRRNEKDSNCGFAEEYQQLALEGHGQSQMVALAPENKAKNRYRNVLPYDWSRVPLELIHEEPGSDYINASFMPGLWSPREFIAAQGPLPQTVGDFWRMVWEQQSHTLVMLTNCMESGRVKCEHYWPLDAQPCTHGDLQVALVGEEVMENWTVRDLQLLHMEERKTLSVRQFHYLAWPDHGVPQPDPLLAFWKVLRQWLDQTSEGGPPIVHCSAGVGRTGTLIALDVLLRQLECEGLLGPFSFVRKMRESRPLMVQTEAQYVFLHQCILRFLQQSASAPAQPEATYENVASLIYENVAAIQAQELEV
;
A
#
# COMPACT_ATOMS: atom_id res chain seq x y z
N MET A 1 -71.72 -68.53 44.47
CA MET A 1 -72.59 -67.33 44.39
C MET A 1 -71.74 -66.10 44.62
N ARG A 2 -71.99 -65.04 43.83
CA ARG A 2 -71.44 -63.66 43.86
C ARG A 2 -70.04 -63.52 43.21
N HIS A 3 -70.01 -63.21 41.92
CA HIS A 3 -69.99 -61.86 41.32
C HIS A 3 -68.64 -61.14 41.52
N SER A 4 -67.79 -61.22 40.51
CA SER A 4 -66.80 -60.19 40.22
C SER A 4 -67.10 -59.68 38.81
N SER A 5 -67.68 -58.49 38.77
CA SER A 5 -68.07 -57.77 37.56
C SER A 5 -66.81 -57.23 36.89
N LEU A 6 -66.29 -57.94 35.88
CA LEU A 6 -65.28 -57.37 35.00
C LEU A 6 -66.03 -56.55 33.94
N TRP A 7 -66.01 -55.22 34.09
CA TRP A 7 -66.45 -54.32 33.04
C TRP A 7 -65.49 -54.49 31.85
N LEU A 8 -65.97 -55.13 30.78
CA LEU A 8 -65.39 -54.98 29.46
C LEU A 8 -65.61 -53.53 29.04
N VAL A 9 -64.59 -52.68 29.19
CA VAL A 9 -64.55 -51.38 28.53
C VAL A 9 -64.42 -51.68 27.03
N LEU A 10 -65.55 -51.65 26.32
CA LEU A 10 -65.57 -51.56 24.87
C LEU A 10 -64.81 -50.28 24.50
N GLY A 11 -63.64 -50.42 23.87
CA GLY A 11 -62.86 -49.27 23.40
C GLY A 11 -63.69 -48.45 22.43
N THR A 12 -64.01 -47.21 22.80
CA THR A 12 -64.58 -46.21 21.90
C THR A 12 -63.45 -45.64 21.03
N ALA A 13 -63.70 -45.45 19.73
CA ALA A 13 -62.74 -44.80 18.84
C ALA A 13 -62.32 -43.43 19.40
N PRO A 14 -61.02 -43.07 19.33
CA PRO A 14 -60.56 -41.78 19.85
C PRO A 14 -61.13 -40.62 19.03
N ASP A 15 -61.35 -39.47 19.68
CA ASP A 15 -61.70 -38.25 18.95
C ASP A 15 -60.46 -37.68 18.23
N PRO A 16 -60.64 -37.10 17.03
CA PRO A 16 -59.56 -36.39 16.35
C PRO A 16 -59.19 -35.11 17.12
N VAL A 17 -57.90 -34.77 17.13
CA VAL A 17 -57.44 -33.48 17.64
C VAL A 17 -57.59 -32.37 16.61
N THR A 18 -57.59 -31.13 17.07
CA THR A 18 -57.53 -29.94 16.21
C THR A 18 -56.16 -29.31 16.33
N ILE A 19 -55.46 -29.10 15.22
CA ILE A 19 -54.22 -28.33 15.19
C ILE A 19 -54.58 -26.87 15.50
N THR A 20 -54.02 -26.32 16.57
CA THR A 20 -54.35 -24.98 17.08
C THR A 20 -53.41 -23.90 16.59
N SER A 21 -52.16 -24.26 16.30
CA SER A 21 -51.18 -23.34 15.73
C SER A 21 -50.05 -24.10 15.04
N CYS A 22 -49.55 -23.51 13.96
CA CYS A 22 -48.34 -23.92 13.30
C CYS A 22 -47.50 -22.70 12.92
N VAL A 23 -46.39 -22.48 13.62
CA VAL A 23 -45.56 -21.27 13.45
C VAL A 23 -44.13 -21.64 13.07
N SER A 24 -43.48 -20.84 12.22
CA SER A 24 -42.10 -21.12 11.83
C SER A 24 -41.13 -20.89 13.00
N THR A 25 -40.14 -21.77 13.13
CA THR A 25 -39.01 -21.55 14.04
C THR A 25 -38.11 -20.43 13.52
N SER A 26 -37.41 -19.73 14.43
CA SER A 26 -36.40 -18.73 14.06
C SER A 26 -35.39 -19.31 13.06
N GLY A 27 -35.16 -18.60 11.95
CA GLY A 27 -34.27 -19.01 10.86
C GLY A 27 -34.97 -19.75 9.70
N GLY A 28 -36.26 -20.10 9.82
CA GLY A 28 -37.05 -20.62 8.71
C GLY A 28 -36.81 -22.09 8.34
N TYR A 29 -36.08 -22.86 9.14
CA TYR A 29 -35.76 -24.28 8.85
C TYR A 29 -36.63 -25.29 9.62
N GLY A 30 -37.77 -24.83 10.13
CA GLY A 30 -38.65 -25.67 10.94
C GLY A 30 -39.96 -24.98 11.30
N VAL A 31 -40.85 -25.77 11.87
CA VAL A 31 -42.16 -25.32 12.37
C VAL A 31 -42.43 -25.89 13.75
N ILE A 32 -43.17 -25.15 14.55
CA ILE A 32 -43.66 -25.51 15.87
C ILE A 32 -45.15 -25.79 15.73
N LEU A 33 -45.53 -27.04 15.93
CA LEU A 33 -46.90 -27.53 15.81
C LEU A 33 -47.52 -27.70 17.19
N THR A 34 -48.74 -27.21 17.36
CA THR A 34 -49.54 -27.39 18.59
C THR A 34 -50.94 -27.86 18.26
N TRP A 35 -51.54 -28.65 19.14
CA TRP A 35 -52.89 -29.17 18.97
C TRP A 35 -53.65 -29.24 20.29
N SER A 36 -54.98 -29.26 20.18
CA SER A 36 -55.91 -29.38 21.30
C SER A 36 -55.97 -30.80 21.85
N CYS A 37 -56.38 -30.92 23.11
CA CYS A 37 -56.64 -32.23 23.72
C CYS A 37 -58.00 -32.78 23.31
N PRO A 38 -58.08 -34.06 22.88
CA PRO A 38 -59.36 -34.68 22.54
C PRO A 38 -60.18 -34.94 23.81
N SER A 39 -61.51 -35.02 23.67
CA SER A 39 -62.43 -35.18 24.80
C SER A 39 -62.54 -36.63 25.29
N GLY A 40 -62.32 -37.61 24.41
CA GLY A 40 -62.19 -39.05 24.74
C GLY A 40 -60.82 -39.47 25.28
N GLY A 41 -60.65 -40.76 25.59
CA GLY A 41 -59.37 -41.29 26.08
C GLY A 41 -58.30 -41.39 24.99
N TYR A 42 -57.07 -41.01 25.30
CA TYR A 42 -55.91 -41.02 24.41
C TYR A 42 -54.66 -41.57 25.12
N GLU A 43 -53.84 -42.30 24.37
CA GLU A 43 -52.60 -42.92 24.86
C GLU A 43 -51.37 -42.29 24.20
N ALA A 44 -51.48 -41.86 22.94
CA ALA A 44 -50.38 -41.24 22.21
C ALA A 44 -50.88 -40.37 21.05
N PHE A 45 -50.01 -39.51 20.54
CA PHE A 45 -50.21 -38.69 19.36
C PHE A 45 -49.10 -38.95 18.34
N GLU A 46 -49.44 -39.25 17.10
CA GLU A 46 -48.50 -39.27 15.99
C GLU A 46 -48.68 -38.03 15.13
N TRP A 47 -47.61 -37.29 14.85
CA TRP A 47 -47.65 -36.14 13.97
C TRP A 47 -46.90 -36.43 12.67
N GLU A 48 -47.38 -35.83 11.58
CA GLU A 48 -46.71 -35.85 10.29
C GLU A 48 -46.68 -34.44 9.71
N VAL A 49 -45.49 -33.94 9.38
CA VAL A 49 -45.28 -32.62 8.75
C VAL A 49 -44.28 -32.76 7.60
N GLY A 50 -44.71 -32.45 6.37
CA GLY A 50 -43.81 -32.49 5.21
C GLY A 50 -43.14 -33.85 4.96
N GLY A 51 -43.81 -34.95 5.34
CA GLY A 51 -43.28 -36.31 5.25
C GLY A 51 -42.40 -36.76 6.42
N GLN A 52 -42.03 -35.87 7.35
CA GLN A 52 -41.43 -36.25 8.63
C GLN A 52 -42.50 -36.70 9.60
N ARG A 53 -42.23 -37.73 10.40
CA ARG A 53 -43.17 -38.29 11.37
C ARG A 53 -42.54 -38.43 12.75
N GLY A 54 -43.34 -38.23 13.78
CA GLY A 54 -42.93 -38.49 15.16
C GLY A 54 -44.10 -38.89 16.03
N SER A 55 -43.81 -39.39 17.23
CA SER A 55 -44.82 -39.81 18.20
C SER A 55 -44.55 -39.16 19.55
N GLN A 56 -45.62 -38.78 20.23
CA GLN A 56 -45.62 -38.27 21.58
C GLN A 56 -46.56 -39.10 22.45
N ASP A 57 -46.20 -39.28 23.72
CA ASP A 57 -47.07 -39.92 24.71
C ASP A 57 -48.30 -39.04 25.02
N GLY A 58 -49.39 -39.65 25.49
CA GLY A 58 -50.63 -38.97 25.86
C GLY A 58 -50.41 -37.87 26.89
N SER A 59 -49.42 -38.02 27.78
CA SER A 59 -49.04 -36.99 28.76
C SER A 59 -48.51 -35.68 28.14
N SER A 60 -48.21 -35.67 26.83
CA SER A 60 -47.80 -34.47 26.08
C SER A 60 -48.95 -33.69 25.45
N CYS A 61 -50.19 -33.98 25.83
CA CYS A 61 -51.34 -33.26 25.34
C CYS A 61 -51.24 -31.74 25.61
N GLY A 62 -51.43 -30.92 24.57
CA GLY A 62 -51.28 -29.47 24.63
C GLY A 62 -49.83 -28.94 24.65
N LYS A 63 -48.82 -29.82 24.55
CA LYS A 63 -47.43 -29.41 24.34
C LYS A 63 -47.14 -29.23 22.85
N ASP A 64 -46.22 -28.32 22.56
CA ASP A 64 -45.74 -28.08 21.21
C ASP A 64 -44.71 -29.13 20.78
N VAL A 65 -44.62 -29.34 19.46
CA VAL A 65 -43.53 -30.11 18.85
C VAL A 65 -42.82 -29.26 17.82
N SER A 66 -41.49 -29.25 17.90
CA SER A 66 -40.63 -28.62 16.91
C SER A 66 -40.23 -29.64 15.85
N VAL A 67 -40.61 -29.40 14.61
CA VAL A 67 -40.18 -30.16 13.43
C VAL A 67 -39.11 -29.34 12.71
N LEU A 68 -37.87 -29.83 12.72
CA LEU A 68 -36.70 -29.15 12.15
C LEU A 68 -36.25 -29.81 10.85
N GLY A 69 -35.36 -29.16 10.11
CA GLY A 69 -34.82 -29.66 8.84
C GLY A 69 -35.80 -29.54 7.67
N LEU A 70 -36.80 -28.68 7.80
CA LEU A 70 -37.68 -28.29 6.70
C LEU A 70 -36.98 -27.24 5.83
N GLY A 71 -37.32 -27.22 4.54
CA GLY A 71 -36.86 -26.19 3.62
C GLY A 71 -37.46 -24.82 3.96
N PRO A 72 -36.67 -23.73 3.88
CA PRO A 72 -37.16 -22.38 4.13
C PRO A 72 -38.04 -21.88 2.98
N ALA A 73 -38.94 -20.93 3.28
CA ALA A 73 -39.91 -20.37 2.33
C ALA A 73 -40.80 -21.41 1.62
N GLN A 74 -41.17 -22.50 2.30
CA GLN A 74 -42.01 -23.58 1.77
C GLN A 74 -43.23 -23.83 2.67
N SER A 75 -44.26 -24.45 2.09
CA SER A 75 -45.48 -24.84 2.79
C SER A 75 -45.60 -26.35 2.87
N TYR A 76 -45.89 -26.86 4.07
CA TYR A 76 -45.97 -28.27 4.40
C TYR A 76 -47.33 -28.60 4.98
N PRO A 77 -48.01 -29.67 4.52
CA PRO A 77 -49.18 -30.18 5.19
C PRO A 77 -48.77 -30.82 6.52
N ALA A 78 -49.54 -30.55 7.56
CA ALA A 78 -49.39 -31.08 8.91
C ALA A 78 -50.65 -31.82 9.33
N THR A 79 -50.48 -33.02 9.89
CA THR A 79 -51.57 -33.81 10.46
C THR A 79 -51.15 -34.37 11.81
N VAL A 80 -52.10 -34.50 12.73
CA VAL A 80 -51.88 -35.15 14.03
C VAL A 80 -52.94 -36.24 14.20
N THR A 81 -52.49 -37.43 14.59
CA THR A 81 -53.31 -38.62 14.76
C THR A 81 -53.31 -39.05 16.21
N THR A 82 -54.49 -39.04 16.82
CA THR A 82 -54.73 -39.57 18.17
C THR A 82 -54.74 -41.10 18.13
N ILE A 83 -54.07 -41.73 19.09
CA ILE A 83 -54.03 -43.19 19.26
C ILE A 83 -54.61 -43.55 20.63
N SER A 84 -55.52 -44.52 20.66
CA SER A 84 -56.12 -45.04 21.89
C SER A 84 -56.58 -46.47 21.69
N ASN A 85 -56.13 -47.41 22.54
CA ASN A 85 -56.51 -48.83 22.48
C ASN A 85 -56.34 -49.45 21.08
N GLY A 86 -55.27 -49.06 20.37
CA GLY A 86 -54.97 -49.53 19.00
C GLY A 86 -55.79 -48.90 17.87
N MET A 87 -56.75 -48.03 18.18
CA MET A 87 -57.52 -47.26 17.18
C MET A 87 -56.89 -45.88 16.93
N ARG A 88 -57.11 -45.34 15.72
CA ARG A 88 -56.50 -44.10 15.24
C ARG A 88 -57.54 -43.11 14.74
N ALA A 89 -57.39 -41.83 15.05
CA ALA A 89 -58.20 -40.74 14.51
C ALA A 89 -57.33 -39.53 14.12
N SER A 90 -57.34 -39.18 12.84
CA SER A 90 -56.50 -38.09 12.30
C SER A 90 -57.22 -36.76 12.29
N SER A 91 -56.47 -35.68 12.55
CA SER A 91 -56.93 -34.30 12.42
C SER A 91 -57.22 -33.97 10.96
N VAL A 92 -57.97 -32.88 10.76
CA VAL A 92 -57.98 -32.19 9.46
C VAL A 92 -56.56 -31.70 9.17
N PRO A 93 -56.03 -31.85 7.94
CA PRO A 93 -54.71 -31.34 7.58
C PRO A 93 -54.66 -29.81 7.65
N GLU A 94 -53.64 -29.28 8.31
CA GLU A 94 -53.34 -27.84 8.34
C GLU A 94 -52.08 -27.52 7.56
N THR A 95 -52.00 -26.34 6.96
CA THR A 95 -50.80 -25.94 6.18
C THR A 95 -49.88 -25.09 7.03
N CYS A 96 -48.66 -25.57 7.23
CA CYS A 96 -47.59 -24.90 7.95
C CYS A 96 -46.59 -24.27 6.97
N SER A 97 -46.25 -22.99 7.14
CA SER A 97 -45.25 -22.32 6.28
C SER A 97 -43.99 -21.94 7.05
N THR A 98 -42.84 -22.12 6.41
CA THR A 98 -41.54 -21.70 6.93
C THR A 98 -41.18 -20.28 6.48
N GLU A 99 -40.48 -19.53 7.34
CA GLU A 99 -40.10 -18.13 7.08
C GLU A 99 -39.11 -17.98 5.91
N SER A 100 -39.23 -16.90 5.12
CA SER A 100 -38.39 -16.61 3.96
C SER A 100 -37.24 -15.61 4.23
N ALA A 101 -37.22 -14.97 5.40
CA ALA A 101 -36.30 -13.88 5.73
C ALA A 101 -34.82 -14.28 5.61
N GLY A 102 -34.45 -15.48 6.08
CA GLY A 102 -33.07 -15.98 6.01
C GLY A 102 -32.56 -16.21 4.57
N VAL A 103 -33.43 -16.68 3.68
CA VAL A 103 -33.11 -16.92 2.26
C VAL A 103 -32.91 -15.61 1.51
N ILE A 104 -33.77 -14.62 1.79
CA ILE A 104 -33.69 -13.29 1.18
C ILE A 104 -32.42 -12.57 1.64
N ALA A 105 -32.11 -12.60 2.93
CA ALA A 105 -30.89 -12.00 3.47
C ALA A 105 -29.63 -12.67 2.90
N GLY A 106 -29.61 -14.01 2.81
CA GLY A 106 -28.49 -14.76 2.24
C GLY A 106 -28.25 -14.43 0.76
N ALA A 107 -29.31 -14.31 -0.04
CA ALA A 107 -29.20 -13.94 -1.45
C ALA A 107 -28.64 -12.51 -1.63
N ILE A 108 -29.09 -11.55 -0.83
CA ILE A 108 -28.61 -10.16 -0.89
C ILE A 108 -27.12 -10.09 -0.51
N VAL A 109 -26.71 -10.77 0.56
CA VAL A 109 -25.30 -10.82 0.99
C VAL A 109 -24.43 -11.50 -0.06
N GLY A 110 -24.91 -12.59 -0.67
CA GLY A 110 -24.21 -13.29 -1.74
C GLY A 110 -23.99 -12.40 -2.98
N VAL A 111 -25.02 -11.65 -3.40
CA VAL A 111 -24.92 -10.70 -4.52
C VAL A 111 -23.95 -9.57 -4.18
N LEU A 112 -23.99 -9.00 -2.97
CA LEU A 112 -23.07 -7.96 -2.53
C LEU A 112 -21.61 -8.45 -2.51
N LEU A 113 -21.35 -9.64 -1.97
CA LEU A 113 -20.01 -10.24 -1.96
C LEU A 113 -19.50 -10.52 -3.38
N PHE A 114 -20.36 -11.00 -4.27
CA PHE A 114 -20.01 -11.21 -5.67
C PHE A 114 -19.65 -9.89 -6.37
N LEU A 115 -20.42 -8.82 -6.15
CA LEU A 115 -20.14 -7.50 -6.70
C LEU A 115 -18.83 -6.91 -6.14
N ILE A 116 -18.52 -7.13 -4.86
CA ILE A 116 -17.25 -6.73 -4.25
C ILE A 116 -16.08 -7.50 -4.90
N LEU A 117 -16.21 -8.82 -5.07
CA LEU A 117 -15.18 -9.66 -5.71
C LEU A 117 -14.96 -9.28 -7.18
N VAL A 118 -16.02 -9.00 -7.93
CA VAL A 118 -15.93 -8.50 -9.31
C VAL A 118 -15.31 -7.11 -9.35
N GLY A 119 -15.67 -6.22 -8.42
CA GLY A 119 -15.05 -4.91 -8.28
C GLY A 119 -13.56 -4.99 -7.97
N LEU A 120 -13.16 -5.87 -7.06
CA LEU A 120 -11.76 -6.15 -6.75
C LEU A 120 -11.03 -6.77 -7.96
N LEU A 121 -11.64 -7.73 -8.65
CA LEU A 121 -11.07 -8.34 -9.86
C LEU A 121 -10.87 -7.29 -10.96
N ILE A 122 -11.86 -6.43 -11.23
CA ILE A 122 -11.74 -5.32 -12.18
C ILE A 122 -10.65 -4.35 -11.70
N PHE A 123 -10.56 -4.04 -10.41
CA PHE A 123 -9.51 -3.19 -9.85
C PHE A 123 -8.12 -3.81 -10.06
N PHE A 124 -7.93 -5.11 -9.79
CA PHE A 124 -6.68 -5.82 -10.00
C PHE A 124 -6.34 -5.99 -11.48
N LEU A 125 -7.31 -6.23 -12.35
CA LEU A 125 -7.14 -6.29 -13.80
C LEU A 125 -6.80 -4.91 -14.37
N LYS A 126 -7.46 -3.83 -13.93
CA LYS A 126 -7.09 -2.45 -14.28
C LYS A 126 -5.71 -2.10 -13.74
N LYS A 127 -5.36 -2.50 -12.52
CA LYS A 127 -4.01 -2.29 -11.94
C LYS A 127 -2.94 -3.03 -12.74
N ARG A 128 -3.21 -4.27 -13.18
CA ARG A 128 -2.32 -5.05 -14.05
C ARG A 128 -2.22 -4.46 -15.46
N ASN A 129 -3.33 -3.98 -16.03
CA ASN A 129 -3.33 -3.29 -17.33
C ASN A 129 -2.69 -1.90 -17.26
N LYS A 130 -2.75 -1.20 -16.12
CA LYS A 130 -2.03 0.06 -15.86
C LYS A 130 -0.54 -0.18 -15.57
N LYS A 131 -0.17 -1.41 -15.19
CA LYS A 131 1.23 -1.87 -15.09
C LYS A 131 1.80 -2.29 -16.46
N HIS A 132 0.94 -2.67 -17.41
CA HIS A 132 1.31 -3.02 -18.80
C HIS A 132 1.10 -1.89 -19.82
N GLN A 133 0.24 -0.92 -19.52
CA GLN A 133 0.34 0.41 -20.11
C GLN A 133 1.55 1.06 -19.44
N GLU A 134 2.72 0.85 -20.05
CA GLU A 134 3.70 1.93 -20.09
C GLU A 134 2.91 3.22 -20.32
N LYS A 135 2.95 4.14 -19.35
CA LYS A 135 2.72 5.54 -19.67
C LYS A 135 3.59 5.77 -20.89
N ALA A 136 2.99 6.13 -22.03
CA ALA A 136 3.75 6.58 -23.18
C ALA A 136 4.60 7.75 -22.69
N VAL A 137 5.86 7.46 -22.38
CA VAL A 137 6.87 8.44 -21.99
C VAL A 137 7.00 9.32 -23.22
N PRO A 138 6.82 10.66 -23.11
CA PRO A 138 7.20 11.53 -24.20
C PRO A 138 8.67 11.25 -24.51
N ARG A 139 8.97 10.77 -25.73
CA ARG A 139 10.33 10.38 -26.14
C ARG A 139 11.36 11.52 -25.99
N ASP A 140 10.89 12.74 -25.79
CA ASP A 140 11.69 13.95 -25.61
C ASP A 140 12.12 14.23 -24.16
N LEU A 141 11.70 13.42 -23.17
CA LEU A 141 12.07 13.59 -21.75
C LEU A 141 13.11 12.59 -21.26
N VAL A 142 13.62 11.72 -22.14
CA VAL A 142 14.73 10.81 -21.86
C VAL A 142 16.03 11.62 -22.00
N PHE A 143 16.70 11.86 -20.86
CA PHE A 143 17.97 12.59 -20.82
C PHE A 143 19.12 11.68 -21.29
N GLY A 144 19.34 11.62 -22.60
CA GLY A 144 20.55 11.05 -23.18
C GLY A 144 21.59 12.13 -23.47
N PHE A 145 22.82 11.99 -22.98
CA PHE A 145 23.95 12.80 -23.42
C PHE A 145 24.80 12.02 -24.43
N PRO A 146 25.42 12.70 -25.42
CA PRO A 146 26.30 12.03 -26.40
C PRO A 146 27.49 11.26 -25.79
N GLU A 147 27.81 11.52 -24.52
CA GLU A 147 28.92 10.92 -23.77
C GLU A 147 28.46 9.80 -22.81
N ASP A 148 27.20 9.36 -22.91
CA ASP A 148 26.66 8.31 -22.03
C ASP A 148 27.29 6.94 -22.31
N ILE A 149 27.49 6.19 -21.24
CA ILE A 149 28.22 4.91 -21.20
C ILE A 149 27.20 3.78 -21.18
N LEU A 150 27.38 2.77 -22.04
CA LEU A 150 26.58 1.54 -21.99
C LEU A 150 26.83 0.77 -20.70
N ALA A 151 25.78 0.15 -20.15
CA ALA A 151 25.85 -0.66 -18.93
C ALA A 151 26.98 -1.70 -18.95
N GLN A 152 27.15 -2.38 -20.09
CA GLN A 152 28.20 -3.40 -20.29
C GLN A 152 29.63 -2.82 -20.25
N ASP A 153 29.79 -1.56 -20.65
CA ASP A 153 31.09 -0.87 -20.73
C ASP A 153 31.39 -0.08 -19.45
N PHE A 154 30.43 0.02 -18.52
CA PHE A 154 30.57 0.82 -17.30
C PHE A 154 31.68 0.29 -16.39
N ALA A 155 31.81 -1.04 -16.26
CA ALA A 155 32.90 -1.64 -15.49
C ALA A 155 34.28 -1.29 -16.07
N ASP A 156 34.39 -1.19 -17.40
CA ASP A 156 35.64 -0.83 -18.09
C ASP A 156 35.93 0.65 -17.92
N HIS A 157 34.92 1.50 -17.98
CA HIS A 157 35.03 2.92 -17.65
C HIS A 157 35.58 3.13 -16.23
N VAL A 158 34.98 2.48 -15.21
CA VAL A 158 35.47 2.59 -13.82
C VAL A 158 36.92 2.10 -13.71
N ARG A 159 37.23 0.92 -14.26
CA ARG A 159 38.61 0.38 -14.24
C ARG A 159 39.63 1.28 -14.93
N ARG A 160 39.24 2.03 -15.98
CA ARG A 160 40.13 3.00 -16.63
C ARG A 160 40.36 4.21 -15.73
N ASN A 161 39.31 4.74 -15.13
CA ASN A 161 39.39 5.95 -14.30
C ASN A 161 40.06 5.71 -12.94
N GLU A 162 40.05 4.49 -12.40
CA GLU A 162 40.77 4.12 -11.17
C GLU A 162 42.30 4.00 -11.36
N LYS A 163 42.79 3.90 -12.61
CA LYS A 163 44.24 3.80 -12.86
C LYS A 163 44.99 5.02 -12.34
N ASP A 164 46.28 4.80 -12.05
CA ASP A 164 47.21 5.84 -11.64
C ASP A 164 46.70 6.68 -10.46
N SER A 165 46.11 6.00 -9.47
CA SER A 165 45.51 6.59 -8.26
C SER A 165 44.29 7.49 -8.55
N ASN A 166 43.31 6.96 -9.29
CA ASN A 166 42.08 7.66 -9.69
C ASN A 166 42.29 8.86 -10.62
N CYS A 167 43.36 8.88 -11.43
CA CYS A 167 43.70 10.04 -12.26
C CYS A 167 42.56 10.44 -13.21
N GLY A 168 41.89 9.45 -13.83
CA GLY A 168 40.77 9.73 -14.73
C GLY A 168 39.56 10.34 -14.01
N PHE A 169 39.24 9.86 -12.80
CA PHE A 169 38.19 10.47 -11.99
C PHE A 169 38.55 11.88 -11.52
N ALA A 170 39.82 12.13 -11.17
CA ALA A 170 40.29 13.46 -10.80
C ALA A 170 40.16 14.44 -11.98
N GLU A 171 40.52 14.02 -13.19
CA GLU A 171 40.37 14.82 -14.41
C GLU A 171 38.91 15.16 -14.72
N GLU A 172 38.02 14.16 -14.73
CA GLU A 172 36.57 14.37 -14.92
C GLU A 172 36.01 15.29 -13.84
N TYR A 173 36.34 15.04 -12.57
CA TYR A 173 35.85 15.83 -11.45
C TYR A 173 36.34 17.28 -11.48
N GLN A 174 37.58 17.50 -11.92
CA GLN A 174 38.15 18.84 -12.07
C GLN A 174 37.43 19.65 -13.15
N GLN A 175 36.96 19.01 -14.24
CA GLN A 175 36.17 19.69 -15.26
C GLN A 175 34.83 20.18 -14.71
N LEU A 176 34.22 19.47 -13.75
CA LEU A 176 33.01 19.91 -13.08
C LEU A 176 33.21 21.18 -12.24
N ALA A 177 34.45 21.54 -11.89
CA ALA A 177 34.73 22.73 -11.09
C ALA A 177 34.44 24.03 -11.85
N LEU A 178 34.39 23.99 -13.18
CA LEU A 178 34.11 25.15 -14.03
C LEU A 178 32.61 25.48 -14.10
N GLU A 179 31.75 24.54 -13.71
CA GLU A 179 30.30 24.64 -13.89
C GLU A 179 29.61 25.51 -12.82
N GLY A 180 28.61 26.28 -13.25
CA GLY A 180 27.83 27.16 -12.37
C GLY A 180 28.44 28.56 -12.13
N HIS A 181 29.59 28.88 -12.75
CA HIS A 181 30.15 30.24 -12.70
C HIS A 181 29.18 31.26 -13.33
N GLY A 182 28.97 32.38 -12.64
CA GLY A 182 28.15 33.49 -13.14
C GLY A 182 26.64 33.36 -12.93
N GLN A 183 26.16 32.28 -12.30
CA GLN A 183 24.76 32.16 -11.91
C GLN A 183 24.43 33.14 -10.77
N SER A 184 23.27 33.81 -10.86
CA SER A 184 22.84 34.81 -9.88
C SER A 184 22.48 34.16 -8.54
N GLN A 185 22.88 34.78 -7.43
CA GLN A 185 22.59 34.35 -6.04
C GLN A 185 22.15 35.56 -5.19
N MET A 186 21.57 36.59 -5.81
CA MET A 186 21.28 37.87 -5.17
C MET A 186 20.30 37.72 -4.00
N VAL A 187 19.29 36.85 -4.13
CA VAL A 187 18.29 36.65 -3.07
C VAL A 187 18.95 36.05 -1.83
N ALA A 188 19.81 35.04 -2.02
CA ALA A 188 20.56 34.42 -0.93
C ALA A 188 21.58 35.37 -0.28
N LEU A 189 22.09 36.33 -1.05
CA LEU A 189 23.05 37.35 -0.60
C LEU A 189 22.39 38.59 0.03
N ALA A 190 21.06 38.72 -0.04
CA ALA A 190 20.33 39.84 0.56
C ALA A 190 20.59 39.91 2.09
N PRO A 191 20.76 41.10 2.68
CA PRO A 191 21.10 41.26 4.10
C PRO A 191 20.20 40.45 5.05
N GLU A 192 18.90 40.45 4.82
CA GLU A 192 17.86 39.73 5.56
C GLU A 192 17.99 38.19 5.48
N ASN A 193 18.57 37.68 4.39
CA ASN A 193 18.66 36.25 4.12
C ASN A 193 20.00 35.64 4.52
N LYS A 194 21.05 36.45 4.74
CA LYS A 194 22.39 35.96 5.08
C LYS A 194 22.40 35.04 6.31
N ALA A 195 21.62 35.36 7.32
CA ALA A 195 21.52 34.57 8.56
C ALA A 195 20.74 33.26 8.39
N LYS A 196 20.01 33.09 7.28
CA LYS A 196 19.27 31.85 6.94
C LYS A 196 20.18 30.82 6.23
N ASN A 197 21.42 31.18 5.89
CA ASN A 197 22.41 30.31 5.25
C ASN A 197 23.33 29.65 6.27
N ARG A 198 23.35 28.31 6.30
CA ARG A 198 24.27 27.55 7.18
C ARG A 198 25.73 27.77 6.79
N TYR A 199 26.00 27.87 5.49
CA TYR A 199 27.33 28.11 4.96
C TYR A 199 27.31 29.28 3.97
N ARG A 200 28.23 30.23 4.17
CA ARG A 200 28.31 31.44 3.33
C ARG A 200 28.67 31.17 1.88
N ASN A 201 29.29 30.01 1.60
CA ASN A 201 29.74 29.59 0.28
C ASN A 201 28.82 28.54 -0.37
N VAL A 202 27.66 28.23 0.23
CA VAL A 202 26.69 27.29 -0.36
C VAL A 202 25.33 27.98 -0.42
N LEU A 203 25.09 28.68 -1.53
CA LEU A 203 23.92 29.50 -1.75
C LEU A 203 23.12 28.98 -2.96
N PRO A 204 21.78 28.90 -2.89
CA PRO A 204 20.97 28.53 -4.04
C PRO A 204 21.09 29.59 -5.14
N TYR A 205 21.03 29.18 -6.41
CA TYR A 205 20.89 30.13 -7.51
C TYR A 205 19.47 30.70 -7.54
N ASP A 206 19.33 31.94 -7.96
CA ASP A 206 18.05 32.65 -7.95
C ASP A 206 17.00 31.99 -8.86
N TRP A 207 17.43 31.40 -9.99
CA TRP A 207 16.52 30.81 -10.98
C TRP A 207 15.93 29.46 -10.55
N SER A 208 16.66 28.70 -9.74
CA SER A 208 16.31 27.35 -9.30
C SER A 208 15.94 27.27 -7.83
N ARG A 209 16.04 28.38 -7.07
CA ARG A 209 15.65 28.40 -5.65
C ARG A 209 14.20 27.97 -5.47
N VAL A 210 13.90 27.43 -4.30
CA VAL A 210 12.51 27.22 -3.87
C VAL A 210 12.01 28.51 -3.21
N PRO A 211 11.05 29.24 -3.82
CA PRO A 211 10.43 30.38 -3.16
C PRO A 211 9.39 29.89 -2.14
N LEU A 212 9.26 30.62 -1.03
CA LEU A 212 8.14 30.48 -0.10
C LEU A 212 7.10 31.57 -0.34
N GLU A 213 5.87 31.35 0.14
CA GLU A 213 4.87 32.41 0.16
C GLU A 213 5.32 33.56 1.06
N LEU A 214 5.10 34.80 0.58
CA LEU A 214 5.49 36.01 1.29
C LEU A 214 4.60 36.21 2.51
N ILE A 215 5.23 36.36 3.68
CA ILE A 215 4.56 36.79 4.89
C ILE A 215 4.56 38.32 4.92
N HIS A 216 3.37 38.89 5.13
CA HIS A 216 3.20 40.34 5.17
C HIS A 216 4.06 40.96 6.27
N GLU A 217 4.73 42.07 5.97
CA GLU A 217 5.62 42.78 6.88
C GLU A 217 6.88 42.01 7.34
N GLU A 218 7.19 40.86 6.74
CA GLU A 218 8.42 40.09 7.03
C GLU A 218 9.35 40.02 5.80
N PRO A 219 10.33 40.93 5.66
CA PRO A 219 11.32 40.88 4.59
C PRO A 219 12.12 39.57 4.58
N GLY A 220 12.30 38.98 3.41
CA GLY A 220 13.02 37.70 3.25
C GLY A 220 12.23 36.47 3.69
N SER A 221 10.93 36.59 3.96
CA SER A 221 10.05 35.44 4.26
C SER A 221 9.88 34.48 3.07
N ASP A 222 10.08 34.95 1.83
CA ASP A 222 10.06 34.09 0.63
C ASP A 222 11.33 33.24 0.45
N TYR A 223 12.32 33.40 1.33
CA TYR A 223 13.63 32.78 1.18
C TYR A 223 13.83 31.58 2.09
N ILE A 224 14.23 30.47 1.46
CA ILE A 224 14.87 29.32 2.09
C ILE A 224 16.07 28.86 1.26
N ASN A 225 17.12 28.36 1.91
CA ASN A 225 18.28 27.80 1.21
C ASN A 225 17.97 26.38 0.71
N ALA A 226 17.25 26.34 -0.42
CA ALA A 226 16.89 25.14 -1.14
C ALA A 226 16.81 25.43 -2.65
N SER A 227 17.02 24.40 -3.48
CA SER A 227 16.92 24.49 -4.93
C SER A 227 16.13 23.32 -5.48
N PHE A 228 15.28 23.57 -6.47
CA PHE A 228 14.75 22.51 -7.31
C PHE A 228 15.89 21.84 -8.08
N MET A 229 15.86 20.51 -8.15
CA MET A 229 16.85 19.71 -8.84
C MET A 229 16.18 18.90 -9.96
N PRO A 230 16.87 18.76 -11.11
CA PRO A 230 16.41 17.88 -12.17
C PRO A 230 16.47 16.42 -11.72
N GLY A 231 15.57 15.62 -12.25
CA GLY A 231 15.67 14.17 -12.26
C GLY A 231 15.54 13.63 -13.68
N LEU A 232 15.09 12.38 -13.80
CA LEU A 232 14.95 11.71 -15.09
C LEU A 232 13.75 12.22 -15.90
N TRP A 233 12.66 12.64 -15.24
CA TRP A 233 11.40 12.98 -15.94
C TRP A 233 10.98 14.43 -15.78
N SER A 234 11.61 15.18 -14.89
CA SER A 234 11.24 16.55 -14.59
C SER A 234 12.46 17.41 -14.26
N PRO A 235 12.52 18.67 -14.69
CA PRO A 235 13.55 19.61 -14.27
C PRO A 235 13.44 20.01 -12.78
N ARG A 236 12.37 19.60 -12.09
CA ARG A 236 12.10 19.88 -10.68
C ARG A 236 11.64 18.61 -9.94
N GLU A 237 12.29 17.48 -10.22
CA GLU A 237 11.90 16.19 -9.64
C GLU A 237 12.25 16.08 -8.15
N PHE A 238 13.26 16.82 -7.68
CA PHE A 238 13.65 16.85 -6.26
C PHE A 238 13.80 18.29 -5.77
N ILE A 239 13.86 18.45 -4.45
CA ILE A 239 14.37 19.66 -3.79
C ILE A 239 15.65 19.28 -3.03
N ALA A 240 16.76 19.96 -3.32
CA ALA A 240 17.98 19.88 -2.52
C ALA A 240 18.02 21.05 -1.53
N ALA A 241 18.05 20.75 -0.24
CA ALA A 241 18.02 21.76 0.83
C ALA A 241 19.20 21.62 1.80
N GLN A 242 19.58 22.72 2.45
CA GLN A 242 20.48 22.64 3.61
C GLN A 242 19.77 21.99 4.80
N GLY A 243 20.53 21.43 5.75
CA GLY A 243 19.98 21.05 7.04
C GLY A 243 19.53 22.31 7.80
N PRO A 244 18.27 22.41 8.25
CA PRO A 244 17.72 23.63 8.84
C PRO A 244 18.54 24.10 10.03
N LEU A 245 18.57 25.42 10.23
CA LEU A 245 19.12 26.10 11.40
C LEU A 245 18.00 26.31 12.43
N PRO A 246 18.30 26.60 13.71
CA PRO A 246 17.28 26.91 14.72
C PRO A 246 16.23 27.91 14.23
N GLN A 247 16.68 29.02 13.62
CA GLN A 247 15.82 30.08 13.11
C GLN A 247 15.15 29.78 11.76
N THR A 248 15.47 28.66 11.10
CA THR A 248 14.88 28.28 9.80
C THR A 248 14.11 26.96 9.86
N VAL A 249 13.86 26.39 11.06
CA VAL A 249 13.02 25.19 11.19
C VAL A 249 11.58 25.48 10.71
N GLY A 250 11.04 26.66 11.05
CA GLY A 250 9.72 27.07 10.58
C GLY A 250 9.66 27.26 9.06
N ASP A 251 10.64 27.95 8.48
CA ASP A 251 10.76 28.09 7.02
C ASP A 251 10.87 26.71 6.33
N PHE A 252 11.59 25.75 6.94
CA PHE A 252 11.71 24.39 6.41
C PHE A 252 10.36 23.67 6.38
N TRP A 253 9.60 23.68 7.46
CA TRP A 253 8.26 23.07 7.46
C TRP A 253 7.27 23.80 6.56
N ARG A 254 7.39 25.13 6.43
CA ARG A 254 6.62 25.90 5.45
C ARG A 254 6.93 25.44 4.03
N MET A 255 8.21 25.22 3.69
CA MET A 255 8.60 24.62 2.41
C MET A 255 7.97 23.23 2.20
N VAL A 256 8.00 22.36 3.22
CA VAL A 256 7.39 21.02 3.13
C VAL A 256 5.89 21.11 2.83
N TRP A 257 5.19 22.02 3.52
CA TRP A 257 3.76 22.26 3.32
C TRP A 257 3.49 22.82 1.93
N GLU A 258 4.06 23.97 1.57
CA GLU A 258 3.76 24.67 0.31
C GLU A 258 4.11 23.83 -0.92
N GLN A 259 5.20 23.05 -0.85
CA GLN A 259 5.59 22.15 -1.93
C GLN A 259 4.84 20.82 -1.91
N GLN A 260 3.95 20.59 -0.93
CA GLN A 260 3.20 19.35 -0.75
C GLN A 260 4.13 18.12 -0.76
N SER A 261 5.29 18.25 -0.10
CA SER A 261 6.33 17.23 -0.10
C SER A 261 6.04 16.16 0.94
N HIS A 262 5.63 14.98 0.48
CA HIS A 262 5.34 13.84 1.36
C HIS A 262 6.59 13.08 1.83
N THR A 263 7.75 13.35 1.26
CA THR A 263 8.99 12.59 1.52
C THR A 263 10.14 13.53 1.86
N LEU A 264 10.78 13.27 3.00
CA LEU A 264 12.03 13.90 3.42
C LEU A 264 13.14 12.85 3.43
N VAL A 265 14.32 13.20 2.93
CA VAL A 265 15.49 12.34 2.95
C VAL A 265 16.65 13.08 3.62
N MET A 266 17.00 12.66 4.83
CA MET A 266 18.05 13.24 5.66
C MET A 266 19.30 12.36 5.60
N LEU A 267 20.43 12.94 5.17
CA LEU A 267 21.69 12.21 4.96
C LEU A 267 22.81 12.66 5.92
N THR A 268 22.46 13.10 7.12
CA THR A 268 23.45 13.59 8.10
C THR A 268 22.90 13.40 9.50
N ASN A 269 23.76 13.07 10.45
CA ASN A 269 23.40 13.17 11.86
C ASN A 269 23.33 14.66 12.26
N CYS A 270 22.50 15.01 13.25
CA CYS A 270 22.41 16.40 13.72
C CYS A 270 23.77 16.93 14.22
N MET A 271 24.57 16.06 14.84
CA MET A 271 25.92 16.35 15.31
C MET A 271 26.90 15.31 14.76
N GLU A 272 28.01 15.80 14.21
CA GLU A 272 29.08 15.00 13.62
C GLU A 272 30.42 15.60 14.07
N SER A 273 31.29 14.79 14.66
CA SER A 273 32.59 15.21 15.19
C SER A 273 32.51 16.48 16.08
N GLY A 274 31.49 16.53 16.94
CA GLY A 274 31.24 17.66 17.84
C GLY A 274 30.73 18.95 17.18
N ARG A 275 30.35 18.90 15.89
CA ARG A 275 29.82 20.04 15.14
C ARG A 275 28.36 19.81 14.74
N VAL A 276 27.52 20.81 14.94
CA VAL A 276 26.12 20.78 14.51
C VAL A 276 26.05 20.86 12.98
N LYS A 277 25.54 19.81 12.35
CA LYS A 277 25.35 19.69 10.90
C LYS A 277 23.94 20.01 10.47
N CYS A 278 22.95 19.72 11.31
CA CYS A 278 21.53 19.92 11.06
C CYS A 278 20.83 20.13 12.40
N GLU A 279 19.87 21.05 12.46
CA GLU A 279 19.00 21.18 13.64
C GLU A 279 18.07 19.96 13.74
N HIS A 280 17.66 19.61 14.96
CA HIS A 280 16.65 18.58 15.17
C HIS A 280 15.27 19.17 14.90
N TYR A 281 14.81 19.08 13.65
CA TYR A 281 13.62 19.80 13.18
C TYR A 281 12.30 19.03 13.35
N TRP A 282 12.31 17.82 13.90
CA TRP A 282 11.11 17.01 14.16
C TRP A 282 10.89 16.84 15.67
N PRO A 283 9.68 16.42 16.12
CA PRO A 283 9.42 16.12 17.53
C PRO A 283 10.30 14.99 18.08
N LEU A 284 10.81 15.13 19.31
CA LEU A 284 11.59 14.10 20.01
C LEU A 284 10.72 13.09 20.74
N ASP A 285 9.48 13.46 21.04
CA ASP A 285 8.52 12.66 21.79
C ASP A 285 7.14 12.75 21.14
N ALA A 286 6.12 12.22 21.82
CA ALA A 286 4.75 12.26 21.35
C ALA A 286 4.14 13.68 21.36
N GLN A 287 4.83 14.70 21.90
CA GLN A 287 4.31 16.06 21.89
C GLN A 287 4.58 16.72 20.53
N PRO A 288 3.55 17.22 19.85
CA PRO A 288 3.75 17.93 18.59
C PRO A 288 4.56 19.21 18.80
N CYS A 289 5.42 19.56 17.83
CA CYS A 289 6.09 20.86 17.79
C CYS A 289 5.34 21.81 16.85
N THR A 290 5.21 23.07 17.25
CA THR A 290 4.48 24.10 16.49
C THR A 290 5.45 25.12 15.91
N HIS A 291 5.28 25.43 14.62
CA HIS A 291 6.06 26.39 13.86
C HIS A 291 5.11 27.26 13.02
N GLY A 292 4.78 28.46 13.54
CA GLY A 292 3.72 29.27 12.95
C GLY A 292 2.39 28.51 12.95
N ASP A 293 1.72 28.45 11.80
CA ASP A 293 0.45 27.74 11.63
C ASP A 293 0.58 26.24 11.40
N LEU A 294 1.81 25.72 11.37
CA LEU A 294 2.08 24.30 11.17
C LEU A 294 2.39 23.62 12.50
N GLN A 295 1.66 22.54 12.78
CA GLN A 295 1.96 21.62 13.86
C GLN A 295 2.49 20.31 13.29
N VAL A 296 3.61 19.83 13.81
CA VAL A 296 4.27 18.60 13.37
C VAL A 296 4.18 17.58 14.50
N ALA A 297 3.60 16.42 14.22
CA ALA A 297 3.50 15.32 15.17
C ALA A 297 4.26 14.10 14.67
N LEU A 298 4.96 13.41 15.57
CA LEU A 298 5.54 12.09 15.30
C LEU A 298 4.46 11.02 15.47
N VAL A 299 4.20 10.27 14.41
CA VAL A 299 3.19 9.19 14.37
C VAL A 299 3.83 7.83 14.59
N GLY A 300 5.00 7.60 14.00
CA GLY A 300 5.71 6.33 14.12
C GLY A 300 7.19 6.48 13.81
N GLU A 301 8.01 5.59 14.37
CA GLU A 301 9.46 5.52 14.13
C GLU A 301 9.88 4.06 14.00
N GLU A 302 10.61 3.75 12.92
CA GLU A 302 11.22 2.46 12.65
C GLU A 302 12.74 2.64 12.57
N VAL A 303 13.47 2.06 13.52
CA VAL A 303 14.93 2.14 13.59
C VAL A 303 15.53 0.89 12.97
N MET A 304 16.28 1.08 11.87
CA MET A 304 17.11 0.05 11.24
C MET A 304 18.57 0.26 11.60
N GLU A 305 19.44 -0.68 11.18
CA GLU A 305 20.88 -0.62 11.46
C GLU A 305 21.54 0.66 10.91
N ASN A 306 21.22 1.03 9.66
CA ASN A 306 21.90 2.11 8.94
C ASN A 306 21.03 3.35 8.71
N TRP A 307 19.74 3.29 9.03
CA TRP A 307 18.80 4.39 8.84
C TRP A 307 17.62 4.30 9.81
N THR A 308 16.90 5.40 9.95
CA THR A 308 15.62 5.48 10.67
C THR A 308 14.55 6.00 9.72
N VAL A 309 13.34 5.42 9.78
CA VAL A 309 12.17 5.92 9.06
C VAL A 309 11.19 6.50 10.07
N ARG A 310 10.70 7.72 9.83
CA ARG A 310 9.71 8.37 10.68
C ARG A 310 8.47 8.72 9.88
N ASP A 311 7.31 8.38 10.43
CA ASP A 311 6.03 8.87 9.96
C ASP A 311 5.65 10.10 10.77
N LEU A 312 5.46 11.21 10.08
CA LEU A 312 5.12 12.51 10.62
C LEU A 312 3.78 12.96 10.06
N GLN A 313 3.04 13.74 10.85
CA GLN A 313 1.84 14.42 10.41
C GLN A 313 2.02 15.92 10.57
N LEU A 314 1.94 16.64 9.45
CA LEU A 314 1.82 18.09 9.43
C LEU A 314 0.34 18.47 9.46
N LEU A 315 -0.05 19.32 10.39
CA LEU A 315 -1.37 19.92 10.47
C LEU A 315 -1.22 21.43 10.26
N HIS A 316 -1.87 21.97 9.22
CA HIS A 316 -2.05 23.41 9.10
C HIS A 316 -3.26 23.81 9.92
N MET A 317 -3.04 24.55 11.02
CA MET A 317 -4.05 24.82 12.04
C MET A 317 -5.19 25.69 11.51
N GLU A 318 -4.89 26.68 10.66
CA GLU A 318 -5.92 27.55 10.06
C GLU A 318 -6.71 26.83 8.96
N GLU A 319 -6.02 26.24 7.97
CA GLU A 319 -6.67 25.48 6.89
C GLU A 319 -7.37 24.20 7.35
N ARG A 320 -7.02 23.68 8.54
CA ARG A 320 -7.45 22.39 9.08
C ARG A 320 -7.21 21.21 8.12
N LYS A 321 -6.11 21.28 7.38
CA LYS A 321 -5.66 20.22 6.48
C LYS A 321 -4.43 19.54 7.05
N THR A 322 -4.28 18.26 6.72
CA THR A 322 -3.14 17.46 7.14
C THR A 322 -2.33 16.96 5.96
N LEU A 323 -1.01 16.96 6.10
CA LEU A 323 -0.07 16.36 5.17
C LEU A 323 0.68 15.23 5.89
N SER A 324 0.57 14.00 5.38
CA SER A 324 1.37 12.88 5.88
C SER A 324 2.76 12.93 5.26
N VAL A 325 3.79 12.98 6.09
CA VAL A 325 5.19 13.15 5.67
C VAL A 325 6.01 11.99 6.21
N ARG A 326 6.74 11.29 5.35
CA ARG A 326 7.68 10.25 5.74
C ARG A 326 9.12 10.74 5.61
N GLN A 327 9.87 10.70 6.72
CA GLN A 327 11.29 11.04 6.76
C GLN A 327 12.14 9.77 6.72
N PHE A 328 13.07 9.69 5.78
CA PHE A 328 14.11 8.68 5.70
C PHE A 328 15.43 9.28 6.15
N HIS A 329 15.95 8.85 7.29
CA HIS A 329 17.17 9.37 7.89
C HIS A 329 18.30 8.35 7.80
N TYR A 330 19.22 8.52 6.87
CA TYR A 330 20.40 7.66 6.73
C TYR A 330 21.50 8.08 7.72
N LEU A 331 21.85 7.18 8.64
CA LEU A 331 22.73 7.42 9.79
C LEU A 331 24.18 6.99 9.51
N ALA A 332 24.37 6.04 8.60
CA ALA A 332 25.65 5.36 8.37
C ALA A 332 26.61 6.13 7.43
N TRP A 333 26.34 7.40 7.11
CA TRP A 333 27.28 8.21 6.33
C TRP A 333 28.36 8.78 7.26
N PRO A 334 29.66 8.45 7.06
CA PRO A 334 30.71 8.90 7.96
C PRO A 334 30.96 10.42 7.88
N ASP A 335 31.46 10.97 8.99
CA ASP A 335 31.86 12.37 9.10
C ASP A 335 32.97 12.74 8.10
N HIS A 336 33.87 11.79 7.84
CA HIS A 336 34.96 11.88 6.87
C HIS A 336 34.83 10.79 5.82
N GLY A 337 34.86 11.18 4.55
CA GLY A 337 34.81 10.25 3.41
C GLY A 337 33.39 9.83 3.00
N VAL A 338 33.28 8.57 2.59
CA VAL A 338 32.09 7.98 1.97
C VAL A 338 31.78 6.62 2.64
N PRO A 339 30.50 6.20 2.70
CA PRO A 339 30.14 4.91 3.27
C PRO A 339 30.55 3.76 2.33
N GLN A 340 30.29 2.52 2.75
CA GLN A 340 30.34 1.38 1.84
C GLN A 340 29.12 1.41 0.88
N PRO A 341 29.24 0.90 -0.36
CA PRO A 341 28.14 0.93 -1.32
C PRO A 341 26.89 0.15 -0.89
N ASP A 342 27.06 -1.05 -0.30
CA ASP A 342 25.95 -1.98 -0.03
C ASP A 342 24.89 -1.39 0.94
N PRO A 343 25.24 -0.79 2.09
CA PRO A 343 24.26 -0.13 2.97
C PRO A 343 23.48 1.00 2.28
N LEU A 344 24.14 1.81 1.45
CA LEU A 344 23.47 2.90 0.75
C LEU A 344 22.54 2.38 -0.35
N LEU A 345 22.95 1.34 -1.08
CA LEU A 345 22.08 0.68 -2.07
C LEU A 345 20.87 0.01 -1.41
N ALA A 346 21.04 -0.60 -0.23
CA ALA A 346 19.92 -1.15 0.54
C ALA A 346 18.94 -0.05 0.98
N PHE A 347 19.46 1.08 1.49
CA PHE A 347 18.65 2.25 1.80
C PHE A 347 17.92 2.80 0.56
N TRP A 348 18.64 2.95 -0.56
CA TRP A 348 18.08 3.43 -1.82
C TRP A 348 16.94 2.53 -2.30
N LYS A 349 17.07 1.19 -2.22
CA LYS A 349 15.98 0.27 -2.61
C LYS A 349 14.70 0.52 -1.81
N VAL A 350 14.81 0.73 -0.50
CA VAL A 350 13.67 1.04 0.38
C VAL A 350 13.06 2.40 0.02
N LEU A 351 13.89 3.43 -0.14
CA LEU A 351 13.46 4.77 -0.53
C LEU A 351 12.75 4.76 -1.90
N ARG A 352 13.34 4.09 -2.88
CA ARG A 352 12.82 3.98 -4.25
C ARG A 352 11.47 3.29 -4.27
N GLN A 353 11.35 2.16 -3.55
CA GLN A 353 10.08 1.45 -3.40
C GLN A 353 8.98 2.35 -2.82
N TRP A 354 9.30 3.21 -1.85
CA TRP A 354 8.35 4.17 -1.29
C TRP A 354 7.96 5.25 -2.30
N LEU A 355 8.95 5.85 -2.97
CA LEU A 355 8.72 6.90 -3.95
C LEU A 355 7.89 6.40 -5.15
N ASP A 356 8.05 5.14 -5.56
CA ASP A 356 7.27 4.53 -6.65
C ASP A 356 5.81 4.27 -6.26
N GLN A 357 5.54 4.07 -4.96
CA GLN A 357 4.19 3.91 -4.42
C GLN A 357 3.51 5.26 -4.17
N THR A 358 4.31 6.30 -3.94
CA THR A 358 3.84 7.65 -3.64
C THR A 358 3.77 8.48 -4.93
N SER A 359 2.71 8.29 -5.72
CA SER A 359 2.53 8.99 -7.00
C SER A 359 1.85 10.36 -6.89
N GLU A 360 1.39 10.73 -5.70
CA GLU A 360 0.69 11.99 -5.42
C GLU A 360 1.55 12.87 -4.51
N GLY A 361 1.54 14.18 -4.76
CA GLY A 361 2.33 15.16 -4.02
C GLY A 361 3.35 15.92 -4.85
N GLY A 362 4.12 16.77 -4.19
CA GLY A 362 5.26 17.45 -4.79
C GLY A 362 6.59 16.76 -4.55
N PRO A 363 7.70 17.41 -4.92
CA PRO A 363 9.01 16.78 -5.01
C PRO A 363 9.53 16.32 -3.63
N PRO A 364 10.18 15.15 -3.52
CA PRO A 364 10.91 14.77 -2.33
C PRO A 364 12.00 15.78 -1.99
N ILE A 365 12.14 16.11 -0.70
CA ILE A 365 13.17 17.01 -0.21
C ILE A 365 14.33 16.18 0.32
N VAL A 366 15.49 16.31 -0.32
CA VAL A 366 16.74 15.64 0.07
C VAL A 366 17.67 16.67 0.69
N HIS A 367 18.15 16.41 1.89
CA HIS A 367 19.06 17.32 2.59
C HIS A 367 20.15 16.58 3.35
N CYS A 368 21.23 17.29 3.64
CA CYS A 368 22.27 16.86 4.54
C CYS A 368 22.63 18.03 5.45
N SER A 369 23.91 18.43 5.53
CA SER A 369 24.30 19.67 6.19
C SER A 369 24.16 20.87 5.25
N ALA A 370 24.93 20.89 4.15
CA ALA A 370 24.91 21.99 3.18
C ALA A 370 23.90 21.77 2.04
N GLY A 371 23.38 20.54 1.88
CA GLY A 371 22.46 20.19 0.80
C GLY A 371 23.14 20.06 -0.56
N VAL A 372 24.41 19.65 -0.61
CA VAL A 372 25.17 19.57 -1.88
C VAL A 372 25.98 18.27 -2.04
N GLY A 373 26.77 17.88 -1.03
CA GLY A 373 27.62 16.69 -1.09
C GLY A 373 26.83 15.39 -1.09
N ARG A 374 26.51 14.88 0.11
CA ARG A 374 25.73 13.64 0.29
C ARG A 374 24.38 13.68 -0.43
N THR A 375 23.70 14.83 -0.37
CA THR A 375 22.47 15.14 -1.11
C THR A 375 22.63 14.94 -2.60
N GLY A 376 23.65 15.55 -3.21
CA GLY A 376 23.90 15.40 -4.65
C GLY A 376 24.29 13.98 -5.02
N THR A 377 25.05 13.28 -4.18
CA THR A 377 25.40 11.88 -4.43
C THR A 377 24.19 10.97 -4.45
N LEU A 378 23.24 11.13 -3.52
CA LEU A 378 22.03 10.31 -3.53
C LEU A 378 21.11 10.65 -4.70
N ILE A 379 20.90 11.94 -5.01
CA ILE A 379 20.07 12.35 -6.16
C ILE A 379 20.68 11.82 -7.46
N ALA A 380 22.00 11.94 -7.65
CA ALA A 380 22.70 11.35 -8.78
C ALA A 380 22.50 9.84 -8.86
N LEU A 381 22.69 9.14 -7.74
CA LEU A 381 22.54 7.69 -7.70
C LEU A 381 21.12 7.27 -8.09
N ASP A 382 20.08 7.91 -7.54
CA ASP A 382 18.69 7.58 -7.85
C ASP A 382 18.38 7.76 -9.34
N VAL A 383 18.76 8.90 -9.91
CA VAL A 383 18.47 9.22 -11.31
C VAL A 383 19.26 8.32 -12.27
N LEU A 384 20.55 8.10 -12.00
CA LEU A 384 21.40 7.27 -12.85
C LEU A 384 21.00 5.80 -12.81
N LEU A 385 20.61 5.26 -11.64
CA LEU A 385 20.12 3.88 -11.57
C LEU A 385 18.79 3.70 -12.31
N ARG A 386 17.90 4.70 -12.25
CA ARG A 386 16.67 4.68 -13.06
C ARG A 386 16.95 4.83 -14.56
N GLN A 387 17.88 5.69 -14.94
CA GLN A 387 18.30 5.83 -16.35
C GLN A 387 18.85 4.50 -16.87
N LEU A 388 19.70 3.84 -16.08
CA LEU A 388 20.24 2.52 -16.38
C LEU A 388 19.13 1.47 -16.58
N GLU A 389 18.13 1.44 -15.69
CA GLU A 389 16.99 0.52 -15.78
C GLU A 389 16.10 0.79 -17.01
N CYS A 390 15.94 2.06 -17.42
CA CYS A 390 15.09 2.44 -18.55
C CYS A 390 15.80 2.33 -19.91
N GLU A 391 17.08 2.68 -19.98
CA GLU A 391 17.80 2.95 -21.24
C GLU A 391 19.03 2.07 -21.44
N GLY A 392 19.53 1.42 -20.37
CA GLY A 392 20.79 0.68 -20.42
C GLY A 392 22.04 1.58 -20.57
N LEU A 393 21.88 2.89 -20.33
CA LEU A 393 22.89 3.93 -20.46
C LEU A 393 23.06 4.70 -19.13
N LEU A 394 24.25 5.26 -18.93
CA LEU A 394 24.64 5.99 -17.73
C LEU A 394 25.51 7.20 -18.08
N GLY A 395 25.15 8.38 -17.58
CA GLY A 395 25.96 9.59 -17.73
C GLY A 395 26.34 10.26 -16.40
N PRO A 396 27.23 9.68 -15.55
CA PRO A 396 27.53 10.28 -14.24
C PRO A 396 28.15 11.68 -14.34
N PHE A 397 29.10 11.90 -15.25
CA PHE A 397 29.70 13.21 -15.47
C PHE A 397 28.67 14.25 -15.93
N SER A 398 27.94 13.92 -17.00
CA SER A 398 26.95 14.81 -17.61
C SER A 398 25.80 15.14 -16.65
N PHE A 399 25.32 14.16 -15.89
CA PHE A 399 24.26 14.40 -14.90
C PHE A 399 24.74 15.23 -13.71
N VAL A 400 25.95 14.99 -13.18
CA VAL A 400 26.49 15.83 -12.09
C VAL A 400 26.73 17.26 -12.56
N ARG A 401 27.25 17.46 -13.78
CA ARG A 401 27.32 18.78 -14.41
C ARG A 401 25.96 19.45 -14.44
N LYS A 402 24.93 18.72 -14.91
CA LYS A 402 23.56 19.23 -14.98
C LYS A 402 23.02 19.66 -13.62
N MET A 403 23.24 18.86 -12.58
CA MET A 403 22.88 19.24 -11.21
C MET A 403 23.60 20.52 -10.76
N ARG A 404 24.86 20.71 -11.15
CA ARG A 404 25.64 21.92 -10.82
C ARG A 404 25.15 23.19 -11.49
N GLU A 405 24.39 23.09 -12.57
CA GLU A 405 23.65 24.22 -13.16
C GLU A 405 22.51 24.68 -12.24
N SER A 406 21.86 23.74 -11.54
CA SER A 406 20.73 24.01 -10.64
C SER A 406 21.12 24.36 -9.21
N ARG A 407 22.21 23.81 -8.68
CA ARG A 407 22.70 24.14 -7.33
C ARG A 407 24.21 23.98 -7.29
N PRO A 408 24.97 24.89 -6.66
CA PRO A 408 26.43 24.80 -6.67
C PRO A 408 26.92 23.55 -5.92
N LEU A 409 28.09 23.05 -6.31
CA LEU A 409 28.84 22.02 -5.58
C LEU A 409 28.13 20.67 -5.39
N MET A 410 27.09 20.37 -6.17
CA MET A 410 26.45 19.04 -6.14
C MET A 410 27.50 17.97 -6.41
N VAL A 411 27.53 16.94 -5.55
CA VAL A 411 28.65 15.99 -5.41
C VAL A 411 29.95 16.75 -5.11
N GLN A 412 30.13 17.10 -3.84
CA GLN A 412 31.05 18.16 -3.39
C GLN A 412 32.51 17.73 -3.34
N THR A 413 32.81 16.43 -3.32
CA THR A 413 34.19 15.93 -3.27
C THR A 413 34.42 14.88 -4.34
N GLU A 414 35.66 14.73 -4.79
CA GLU A 414 36.08 13.66 -5.69
C GLU A 414 35.75 12.29 -5.10
N ALA A 415 35.99 12.07 -3.80
CA ALA A 415 35.64 10.82 -3.13
C ALA A 415 34.15 10.47 -3.26
N GLN A 416 33.25 11.46 -3.19
CA GLN A 416 31.81 11.25 -3.43
C GLN A 416 31.49 10.93 -4.90
N TYR A 417 32.26 11.49 -5.83
CA TYR A 417 32.12 11.21 -7.26
C TYR A 417 32.59 9.80 -7.61
N VAL A 418 33.75 9.37 -7.09
CA VAL A 418 34.23 7.98 -7.19
C VAL A 418 33.22 7.02 -6.54
N PHE A 419 32.74 7.37 -5.35
CA PHE A 419 31.76 6.56 -4.63
C PHE A 419 30.43 6.38 -5.38
N LEU A 420 29.96 7.41 -6.09
CA LEU A 420 28.79 7.30 -6.98
C LEU A 420 29.01 6.18 -8.02
N HIS A 421 30.19 6.14 -8.66
CA HIS A 421 30.53 5.10 -9.62
C HIS A 421 30.63 3.71 -8.97
N GLN A 422 31.21 3.62 -7.78
CA GLN A 422 31.29 2.37 -7.02
C GLN A 422 29.90 1.82 -6.69
N CYS A 423 28.94 2.69 -6.32
CA CYS A 423 27.55 2.30 -6.10
C CYS A 423 26.88 1.75 -7.37
N ILE A 424 27.06 2.44 -8.50
CA ILE A 424 26.49 2.00 -9.79
C ILE A 424 27.10 0.66 -10.23
N LEU A 425 28.42 0.52 -10.12
CA LEU A 425 29.12 -0.72 -10.44
C LEU A 425 28.66 -1.86 -9.53
N ARG A 426 28.51 -1.59 -8.23
CA ARG A 426 28.03 -2.58 -7.26
C ARG A 426 26.59 -2.99 -7.56
N PHE A 427 25.73 -2.06 -7.97
CA PHE A 427 24.36 -2.37 -8.40
C PHE A 427 24.35 -3.32 -9.60
N LEU A 428 25.14 -3.03 -10.65
CA LEU A 428 25.27 -3.90 -11.83
C LEU A 428 25.73 -5.32 -11.46
N GLN A 429 26.68 -5.45 -10.55
CA GLN A 429 27.16 -6.74 -10.05
C GLN A 429 26.07 -7.52 -9.30
N GLN A 430 25.28 -6.85 -8.45
CA GLN A 430 24.17 -7.47 -7.73
C GLN A 430 23.12 -8.00 -8.72
N SER A 431 22.78 -7.21 -9.75
CA SER A 431 21.80 -7.59 -10.77
C SER A 431 22.26 -8.76 -11.64
N ALA A 432 23.55 -8.83 -11.98
CA ALA A 432 24.13 -9.97 -12.73
C ALA A 432 24.21 -11.27 -11.91
N SER A 433 24.30 -11.17 -10.58
CA SER A 433 24.37 -12.32 -9.67
C SER A 433 23.01 -12.87 -9.24
N ALA A 434 21.91 -12.18 -9.55
CA ALA A 434 20.57 -12.69 -9.31
C ALA A 434 20.33 -13.91 -10.23
N PRO A 435 19.86 -15.06 -9.71
CA PRO A 435 19.55 -16.19 -10.56
C PRO A 435 18.53 -15.75 -11.61
N ALA A 436 18.86 -15.94 -12.89
CA ALA A 436 17.93 -15.75 -13.98
C ALA A 436 16.68 -16.55 -13.65
N GLN A 437 15.57 -15.87 -13.37
CA GLN A 437 14.26 -16.49 -13.55
C GLN A 437 14.26 -17.00 -14.99
N PRO A 438 13.85 -18.25 -15.26
CA PRO A 438 13.84 -18.75 -16.62
C PRO A 438 13.04 -17.76 -17.46
N GLU A 439 13.72 -17.11 -18.41
CA GLU A 439 13.03 -16.48 -19.51
C GLU A 439 12.09 -17.55 -20.06
N ALA A 440 10.79 -17.29 -19.99
CA ALA A 440 9.84 -18.04 -20.77
C ALA A 440 10.23 -17.76 -22.23
N THR A 441 11.05 -18.64 -22.80
CA THR A 441 11.22 -18.76 -24.24
C THR A 441 9.82 -18.90 -24.80
N TYR A 442 9.34 -17.82 -25.40
CA TYR A 442 8.23 -17.87 -26.33
C TYR A 442 8.73 -18.66 -27.55
N GLU A 443 8.76 -19.98 -27.43
CA GLU A 443 8.74 -20.83 -28.61
C GLU A 443 7.48 -20.49 -29.39
N ASN A 444 7.65 -20.26 -30.69
CA ASN A 444 6.58 -20.11 -31.67
C ASN A 444 5.52 -21.19 -31.48
N VAL A 445 4.42 -20.87 -30.81
CA VAL A 445 3.22 -21.71 -30.82
C VAL A 445 2.45 -21.40 -32.10
N ALA A 446 3.00 -21.86 -33.21
CA ALA A 446 2.32 -21.96 -34.50
C ALA A 446 2.34 -23.42 -34.99
N SER A 447 2.10 -24.38 -34.10
CA SER A 447 1.75 -25.77 -34.46
C SER A 447 1.31 -26.58 -33.23
N LEU A 448 0.24 -26.17 -32.56
CA LEU A 448 -0.51 -27.06 -31.67
C LEU A 448 -1.99 -27.03 -32.09
N ILE A 449 -2.26 -27.73 -33.18
CA ILE A 449 -3.59 -28.27 -33.45
C ILE A 449 -3.84 -29.29 -32.34
N TYR A 450 -4.78 -28.97 -31.44
CA TYR A 450 -5.31 -29.91 -30.47
C TYR A 450 -6.14 -30.95 -31.23
N GLU A 451 -5.52 -32.04 -31.67
CA GLU A 451 -6.26 -33.24 -32.07
C GLU A 451 -6.72 -33.96 -30.81
N ASN A 452 -8.02 -33.92 -30.59
CA ASN A 452 -8.68 -34.57 -29.47
C ASN A 452 -8.85 -36.06 -29.82
N VAL A 453 -7.82 -36.87 -29.57
CA VAL A 453 -7.78 -38.31 -29.92
C VAL A 453 -8.85 -39.13 -29.16
N ALA A 454 -9.49 -38.55 -28.13
CA ALA A 454 -10.62 -39.17 -27.44
C ALA A 454 -11.98 -39.01 -28.15
N ALA A 455 -12.08 -38.20 -29.21
CA ALA A 455 -13.33 -37.96 -29.95
C ALA A 455 -13.50 -38.84 -31.21
N ILE A 456 -12.48 -39.62 -31.61
CA ILE A 456 -12.53 -40.45 -32.83
C ILE A 456 -12.82 -41.93 -32.53
N GLN A 457 -12.62 -42.41 -31.29
CA GLN A 457 -12.89 -43.82 -30.94
C GLN A 457 -14.34 -44.16 -30.59
N ALA A 458 -15.27 -43.20 -30.67
CA ALA A 458 -16.70 -43.44 -30.42
C ALA A 458 -17.55 -43.51 -31.70
N GLN A 459 -16.95 -43.50 -32.91
CA GLN A 459 -17.68 -43.48 -34.18
C GLN A 459 -17.31 -44.60 -35.17
N GLU A 460 -16.60 -45.65 -34.73
CA GLU A 460 -16.31 -46.86 -35.56
C GLU A 460 -17.00 -48.15 -35.06
N LEU A 461 -18.12 -48.04 -34.31
CA LEU A 461 -18.92 -49.21 -33.93
C LEU A 461 -20.41 -49.16 -34.31
N GLU A 462 -20.84 -48.19 -35.12
CA GLU A 462 -22.16 -48.21 -35.76
C GLU A 462 -22.11 -47.69 -37.20
N VAL A 463 -21.62 -48.52 -38.13
CA VAL A 463 -22.16 -48.74 -39.50
C VAL A 463 -21.85 -50.16 -39.94
#